data_AF-A0A357Z2S8-F1
#
_entry.id   AF-A0A357Z2S8-F1
#
_cell.length_a   1.000
_cell.length_b   1.000
_cell.length_c   1.000
_cell.angle_alpha   90.00
_cell.angle_beta   90.00
_cell.angle_gamma   90.00
#
_symmetry.space_group_name_H-M   'P 1'
#
loop_
_entity.id
_entity.type
_entity.pdbx_description
1 polymer ?
#
loop_
_entity_poly.entity_id
_entity_poly.type
_entity_poly.pdbx_seq_one_letter_code
_entity_poly.pdbx_strand_id
1 'polypeptide(L)'
;MVTAIVGADWGDEGKGKITDVEAAKSDIVIRFQGGFNAGHTIVNPYGKFALHQLPSGVFYSHVTNVIGNGVALNPEKFIQELNGLVEHGVPKPKIMISNRTQILMPYHVLLDSCEEARLSSHSYGSTR
;
A
#
# COMPACT_ATOMS: atom_id res chain seq x y z
N MET A 1 -22.37 -2.16 -2.48
CA MET A 1 -22.02 -3.24 -1.53
C MET A 1 -20.60 -2.97 -1.03
N VAL A 2 -20.28 -3.29 0.22
CA VAL A 2 -18.93 -3.10 0.79
C VAL A 2 -18.37 -4.46 1.18
N THR A 3 -17.17 -4.76 0.71
CA THR A 3 -16.43 -5.99 1.06
C THR A 3 -15.11 -5.58 1.72
N ALA A 4 -14.82 -6.16 2.88
CA ALA A 4 -13.57 -5.94 3.59
C ALA A 4 -12.69 -7.20 3.50
N ILE A 5 -11.43 -7.01 3.09
CA ILE A 5 -10.43 -8.07 3.05
C ILE A 5 -9.45 -7.80 4.17
N VAL A 6 -9.42 -8.71 5.15
CA VAL A 6 -8.61 -8.59 6.37
C VAL A 6 -7.80 -9.85 6.58
N GLY A 7 -6.66 -9.71 7.28
CA GLY A 7 -5.85 -10.85 7.70
C GLY A 7 -6.43 -11.40 8.99
N ALA A 8 -6.48 -12.73 9.10
CA ALA A 8 -6.94 -13.38 10.32
C ALA A 8 -5.80 -13.58 11.34
N ASP A 9 -4.55 -13.53 10.87
CA ASP A 9 -3.35 -13.86 11.65
C ASP A 9 -2.39 -12.65 11.70
N TRP A 10 -1.08 -12.91 11.63
CA TRP A 10 -0.01 -11.91 11.81
C TRP A 10 0.63 -11.45 10.49
N GLY A 11 -0.14 -11.33 9.42
CA GLY A 11 0.39 -10.90 8.12
C GLY A 11 0.75 -12.05 7.19
N ASP A 12 1.12 -11.71 5.95
CA ASP A 12 1.52 -12.64 4.89
C ASP A 12 0.53 -13.77 4.54
N GLU A 13 -0.76 -13.61 4.86
CA GLU A 13 -1.82 -14.59 4.58
C GLU A 13 -2.27 -14.60 3.11
N GLY A 14 -1.53 -13.93 2.21
CA GLY A 14 -1.88 -13.85 0.79
C GLY A 14 -3.04 -12.91 0.46
N LYS A 15 -3.39 -11.97 1.37
CA LYS A 15 -4.47 -10.98 1.18
C LYS A 15 -4.43 -10.29 -0.17
N GLY A 16 -3.24 -9.90 -0.63
CA GLY A 16 -3.05 -9.18 -1.89
C GLY A 16 -3.62 -9.92 -3.11
N LYS A 17 -3.54 -11.26 -3.13
CA LYS A 17 -4.11 -12.06 -4.22
C LYS A 17 -5.64 -12.01 -4.23
N ILE A 18 -6.26 -12.09 -3.06
CA ILE A 18 -7.73 -11.98 -2.92
C ILE A 18 -8.17 -10.56 -3.25
N THR A 19 -7.43 -9.55 -2.78
CA THR A 19 -7.70 -8.15 -3.08
C THR A 19 -7.65 -7.86 -4.58
N ASP A 20 -6.70 -8.41 -5.31
CA ASP A 20 -6.60 -8.25 -6.77
C ASP A 20 -7.83 -8.85 -7.49
N VAL A 21 -8.23 -10.07 -7.12
CA VAL A 21 -9.41 -10.75 -7.69
C VAL A 21 -10.69 -9.96 -7.45
N GLU A 22 -10.88 -9.41 -6.24
CA GLU A 22 -12.06 -8.62 -5.91
C GLU A 22 -11.99 -7.19 -6.45
N ALA A 23 -10.79 -6.62 -6.60
CA ALA A 23 -10.57 -5.32 -7.22
C ALA A 23 -11.04 -5.30 -8.68
N ALA A 24 -10.84 -6.39 -9.43
CA ALA A 24 -11.29 -6.51 -10.82
C ALA A 24 -12.80 -6.26 -11.00
N LYS A 25 -13.60 -6.60 -9.99
CA LYS A 25 -15.07 -6.50 -9.99
C LYS A 25 -15.61 -5.26 -9.26
N SER A 26 -14.73 -4.49 -8.62
CA SER A 26 -15.11 -3.37 -7.74
C SER A 26 -15.03 -2.04 -8.49
N ASP A 27 -15.91 -1.08 -8.19
CA ASP A 27 -15.80 0.28 -8.74
C ASP A 27 -14.77 1.13 -7.98
N ILE A 28 -14.56 0.82 -6.69
CA ILE A 28 -13.70 1.57 -5.78
C ILE A 28 -12.92 0.58 -4.91
N VAL A 29 -11.60 0.79 -4.81
CA VAL A 29 -10.71 0.02 -3.93
C VAL A 29 -10.03 0.98 -2.96
N ILE A 30 -10.14 0.68 -1.67
CA ILE A 30 -9.73 1.59 -0.59
C ILE A 30 -8.67 0.93 0.27
N ARG A 31 -7.53 1.62 0.45
CA ARG A 31 -6.60 1.32 1.55
C ARG A 31 -6.97 2.17 2.75
N PHE A 32 -7.39 1.53 3.84
CA PHE A 32 -7.97 2.23 4.99
C PHE A 32 -6.99 2.42 6.17
N GLN A 33 -5.90 1.66 6.24
CA GLN A 33 -4.90 1.69 7.32
C GLN A 33 -3.50 1.30 6.83
N GLY A 34 -2.52 1.44 7.72
CA GLY A 34 -1.15 0.99 7.51
C GLY A 34 -0.33 2.02 6.74
N GLY A 35 0.75 1.59 6.10
CA GLY A 35 1.60 2.47 5.31
C GLY A 35 2.44 1.69 4.30
N PHE A 36 3.69 2.11 4.12
CA PHE A 36 4.67 1.44 3.26
C PHE A 36 5.17 0.09 3.82
N ASN A 37 4.76 -0.26 5.06
CA ASN A 37 5.06 -1.54 5.71
C ASN A 37 4.24 -2.73 5.18
N ALA A 38 3.17 -2.48 4.41
CA ALA A 38 2.44 -3.52 3.71
C ALA A 38 3.06 -3.76 2.34
N GLY A 39 2.94 -4.99 1.84
CA GLY A 39 3.42 -5.35 0.50
C GLY A 39 2.64 -6.51 -0.08
N HIS A 40 2.35 -6.46 -1.37
CA HIS A 40 1.96 -7.64 -2.13
C HIS A 40 2.44 -7.52 -3.56
N THR A 41 2.80 -8.66 -4.15
CA THR A 41 3.23 -8.71 -5.54
C THR A 41 2.05 -9.08 -6.42
N ILE A 42 1.84 -8.29 -7.49
CA ILE A 42 0.89 -8.59 -8.55
C ILE A 42 1.68 -8.93 -9.81
N VAL A 43 1.27 -10.02 -10.47
CA VAL A 43 1.79 -10.43 -11.77
C VAL A 43 0.64 -10.36 -12.76
N ASN A 44 0.78 -9.50 -13.76
CA ASN A 44 -0.25 -9.25 -14.77
C ASN A 44 0.41 -9.00 -16.15
N PRO A 45 -0.37 -8.71 -17.22
CA PRO A 45 0.20 -8.49 -18.55
C PRO A 45 1.21 -7.34 -18.67
N TYR A 46 1.23 -6.40 -17.73
CA TYR A 46 2.20 -5.30 -17.68
C TYR A 46 3.52 -5.71 -17.00
N GLY A 47 3.57 -6.87 -16.34
CA GLY A 47 4.75 -7.38 -15.66
C GLY A 47 4.50 -7.76 -14.19
N LYS A 48 5.57 -7.73 -13.40
CA LYS A 48 5.57 -8.06 -11.96
C LYS A 48 5.80 -6.78 -11.16
N PHE A 49 4.84 -6.42 -10.31
CA PHE A 49 4.86 -5.20 -9.50
C PHE A 49 4.73 -5.53 -8.02
N ALA A 50 5.66 -5.00 -7.21
CA ALA A 50 5.53 -5.02 -5.76
C ALA A 50 4.78 -3.74 -5.33
N LEU A 51 3.51 -3.88 -4.95
CA LEU A 51 2.71 -2.77 -4.46
C LEU A 51 2.81 -2.67 -2.94
N HIS A 52 3.07 -1.46 -2.46
CA HIS A 52 3.23 -1.16 -1.04
C HIS A 52 2.13 -0.25 -0.53
N GLN A 53 1.95 0.94 -1.12
CA GLN A 53 0.96 1.93 -0.70
C GLN A 53 -0.20 2.04 -1.68
N LEU A 54 0.03 1.76 -2.96
CA LEU A 54 -1.06 1.77 -3.93
C LEU A 54 -2.06 0.63 -3.62
N PRO A 55 -3.37 0.88 -3.78
CA PRO A 55 -4.35 -0.21 -3.72
C PRO A 55 -4.21 -1.13 -4.95
N SER A 56 -4.60 -2.40 -4.84
CA SER A 56 -4.48 -3.39 -5.93
C SER A 56 -5.28 -3.02 -7.18
N GLY A 57 -6.29 -2.15 -7.04
CA GLY A 57 -7.14 -1.67 -8.14
C GLY A 57 -6.45 -0.80 -9.18
N VAL A 58 -5.17 -0.44 -9.00
CA VAL A 58 -4.45 0.47 -9.92
C VAL A 58 -4.26 -0.06 -11.33
N PHE A 59 -4.42 -1.36 -11.56
CA PHE A 59 -4.31 -1.97 -12.88
C PHE A 59 -5.61 -1.94 -13.69
N TYR A 60 -6.71 -1.47 -13.10
CA TYR A 60 -8.04 -1.50 -13.70
C TYR A 60 -8.55 -0.07 -13.94
N SER A 61 -8.80 0.29 -15.19
CA SER A 61 -9.14 1.67 -15.60
C SER A 61 -10.52 2.15 -15.12
N HIS A 62 -11.45 1.22 -14.87
CA HIS A 62 -12.77 1.52 -14.30
C HIS A 62 -12.70 1.82 -12.80
N VAL A 63 -11.63 1.39 -12.11
CA VAL A 63 -11.54 1.43 -10.66
C VAL A 63 -10.98 2.75 -10.15
N THR A 64 -11.63 3.31 -9.14
CA THR A 64 -11.10 4.45 -8.37
C THR A 64 -10.33 3.94 -7.15
N ASN A 65 -9.07 4.33 -7.04
CA ASN A 65 -8.17 3.90 -5.97
C ASN A 65 -8.09 4.99 -4.90
N VAL A 66 -8.45 4.65 -3.66
CA VAL A 66 -8.53 5.60 -2.55
C VAL A 66 -7.50 5.27 -1.48
N ILE A 67 -6.71 6.28 -1.10
CA ILE A 67 -5.91 6.26 0.13
C ILE A 67 -6.72 6.94 1.23
N GLY A 68 -7.15 6.15 2.21
CA GLY A 68 -7.94 6.60 3.34
C GLY A 68 -7.15 7.41 4.37
N ASN A 69 -7.87 8.05 5.29
CA ASN A 69 -7.26 8.89 6.34
C ASN A 69 -6.47 8.11 7.39
N GLY A 70 -6.68 6.79 7.52
CA GLY A 70 -5.95 5.95 8.47
C GLY A 70 -4.57 5.49 7.98
N VAL A 71 -4.15 5.91 6.79
CA VAL A 71 -2.86 5.54 6.19
C VAL A 71 -1.77 6.52 6.64
N ALA A 72 -0.59 5.98 6.99
CA ALA A 72 0.66 6.72 7.09
C ALA A 72 1.35 6.71 5.72
N LEU A 73 1.12 7.76 4.93
CA LEU A 73 1.56 7.87 3.54
C LEU A 73 2.99 8.42 3.47
N ASN A 74 3.91 7.65 2.92
CA ASN A 74 5.21 8.14 2.46
C ASN A 74 5.06 8.69 1.02
N PRO A 75 5.12 10.03 0.81
CA PRO A 75 4.85 10.63 -0.51
C PRO A 75 5.91 10.27 -1.55
N GLU A 76 7.17 10.20 -1.15
CA GLU A 76 8.29 9.90 -2.06
C GLU A 76 8.15 8.48 -2.60
N LYS A 77 7.93 7.51 -1.71
CA LYS A 77 7.72 6.11 -2.09
C LYS A 77 6.45 5.92 -2.89
N PHE A 78 5.39 6.64 -2.56
CA PHE A 78 4.14 6.60 -3.31
C PHE A 78 4.32 7.09 -4.76
N ILE A 79 5.03 8.20 -4.96
CA ILE A 79 5.32 8.73 -6.29
C ILE A 79 6.23 7.78 -7.07
N GLN A 80 7.26 7.21 -6.42
CA GLN A 80 8.13 6.19 -7.02
C GLN A 80 7.32 4.99 -7.51
N GLU A 81 6.42 4.47 -6.67
CA GLU A 81 5.54 3.34 -6.99
C GLU A 81 4.61 3.67 -8.18
N LEU A 82 3.99 4.86 -8.16
CA LEU A 82 3.10 5.33 -9.23
C LEU A 82 3.83 5.51 -10.57
N ASN A 83 5.01 6.14 -10.55
CA ASN A 83 5.82 6.32 -11.74
C ASN A 83 6.27 4.97 -12.31
N GLY A 84 6.64 4.02 -11.44
CA GLY A 84 6.98 2.66 -11.84
C GLY A 84 5.86 1.98 -12.61
N LEU A 85 4.59 2.19 -12.26
CA LEU A 85 3.45 1.68 -13.04
C LEU A 85 3.40 2.30 -14.45
N VAL A 86 3.49 3.64 -14.52
CA VAL A 86 3.37 4.37 -15.79
C VAL A 86 4.53 4.05 -16.73
N GLU A 87 5.74 3.91 -16.21
CA GLU A 87 6.93 3.53 -16.98
C GLU A 87 6.82 2.14 -17.61
N HIS A 88 6.09 1.22 -16.97
CA HIS A 88 5.80 -0.11 -17.52
C HIS A 88 4.55 -0.14 -18.42
N GLY A 89 4.01 1.03 -18.79
CA GLY A 89 2.88 1.15 -19.71
C GLY A 89 1.51 0.93 -19.08
N VAL A 90 1.42 0.87 -17.75
CA VAL A 90 0.12 0.85 -17.06
C VAL A 90 -0.56 2.20 -17.26
N PRO A 91 -1.81 2.26 -17.74
CA PRO A 91 -2.56 3.51 -17.85
C PRO A 91 -2.61 4.24 -16.50
N LYS A 92 -2.47 5.57 -16.52
CA LYS A 92 -2.45 6.37 -15.29
C LYS A 92 -3.71 6.09 -14.44
N PRO A 93 -3.55 5.53 -13.23
CA PRO A 93 -4.69 5.12 -12.41
C PRO A 93 -5.45 6.33 -11.86
N LYS A 94 -6.75 6.15 -11.63
CA LYS A 94 -7.59 7.13 -10.92
C LYS A 94 -7.30 7.01 -9.43
N ILE A 95 -6.66 8.03 -8.87
CA ILE A 95 -6.23 8.05 -7.47
C ILE A 95 -6.90 9.21 -6.74
N MET A 96 -7.44 8.92 -5.55
CA MET A 96 -7.90 9.91 -4.59
C MET A 96 -7.17 9.70 -3.27
N ILE A 97 -6.67 10.79 -2.69
CA ILE A 97 -5.99 10.77 -1.39
C ILE A 97 -6.81 11.60 -0.43
N SER A 98 -7.12 11.05 0.75
CA SER A 98 -7.82 11.81 1.78
C SER A 98 -6.98 13.00 2.23
N ASN A 99 -7.60 14.16 2.36
CA ASN A 99 -6.96 15.36 2.90
C ASN A 99 -6.60 15.26 4.39
N ARG A 100 -6.97 14.14 5.05
CA ARG A 100 -6.65 13.81 6.44
C ARG A 100 -5.66 12.65 6.58
N THR A 101 -5.08 12.17 5.48
CA THR A 101 -4.02 11.14 5.52
C THR A 101 -2.79 11.69 6.23
N GLN A 102 -2.18 10.90 7.10
CA GLN A 102 -0.96 11.27 7.82
C GLN A 102 0.26 11.12 6.90
N ILE A 103 1.24 12.01 7.01
CA ILE A 103 2.45 11.96 6.20
C ILE A 103 3.60 11.33 6.98
N LEU A 104 4.14 10.24 6.44
CA LEU A 104 5.35 9.60 6.94
C LEU A 104 6.57 10.42 6.51
N MET A 105 7.05 11.26 7.42
CA MET A 105 8.27 12.04 7.26
C MET A 105 9.55 11.22 7.54
N PRO A 106 10.72 11.61 6.98
CA PRO A 106 11.98 10.90 7.18
C PRO A 106 12.40 10.72 8.65
N TYR A 107 12.06 11.69 9.51
CA TYR A 107 12.37 11.61 10.94
C TYR A 107 11.56 10.55 11.68
N HIS A 108 10.40 10.11 11.16
CA HIS A 108 9.67 8.98 11.76
C HIS A 108 10.44 7.66 11.56
N VAL A 109 11.03 7.47 10.38
CA VAL A 109 11.88 6.31 10.07
C VAL A 109 13.14 6.32 10.94
N LEU A 110 13.74 7.50 11.13
CA LEU A 110 14.89 7.66 12.02
C LEU A 110 14.52 7.35 13.48
N LEU A 111 13.38 7.86 13.95
CA LEU A 111 12.89 7.60 15.30
C LEU A 111 12.66 6.11 15.53
N ASP A 112 12.02 5.42 14.58
CA ASP A 112 11.80 3.96 14.64
C ASP A 112 13.13 3.19 14.69
N SER A 113 14.09 3.58 13.85
CA SER A 113 15.44 3.00 13.85
C SER A 113 16.18 3.20 15.17
N CYS A 114 16.07 4.40 15.76
CA CYS A 114 16.67 4.70 17.07
C CYS A 114 15.99 3.92 18.20
N GLU A 115 14.67 3.75 18.15
CA GLU A 115 13.92 3.02 19.17
C GLU A 115 14.24 1.52 19.14
N GLU A 116 14.29 0.91 17.95
CA GLU A 116 14.76 -0.47 17.78
C GLU A 116 16.18 -0.66 18.34
N ALA A 117 17.09 0.28 18.07
CA ALA A 117 18.45 0.24 18.60
C ALA A 117 18.49 0.40 20.14
N ARG A 118 17.64 1.27 20.70
CA ARG A 118 17.50 1.49 22.14
C ARG A 118 17.02 0.23 22.87
N LEU A 119 16.11 -0.52 22.25
CA LEU A 119 15.52 -1.74 22.83
C LEU A 119 16.46 -2.96 22.75
N SER A 120 17.42 -2.96 21.83
CA SER A 120 18.43 -4.02 21.67
C SER A 120 17.79 -5.42 21.62
N SER A 121 18.06 -6.29 22.60
CA SER A 121 17.48 -7.65 22.66
C SER A 121 15.96 -7.71 22.83
N HIS A 122 15.31 -6.57 23.11
CA HIS A 122 13.86 -6.46 23.26
C HIS A 122 13.21 -5.66 22.11
N SER A 123 13.88 -5.59 20.95
CA SER A 123 13.35 -4.94 19.74
C SER A 123 12.00 -5.49 19.32
N TYR A 124 11.15 -4.64 18.73
CA TYR A 124 9.86 -5.06 18.19
C TYR A 124 10.00 -5.81 16.86
N GLY A 125 11.08 -5.56 16.10
CA GLY A 125 11.23 -6.07 14.73
C GLY A 125 10.43 -5.24 13.73
N SER A 126 10.48 -3.92 13.86
CA SER A 126 9.77 -3.01 12.97
C SER A 126 10.30 -3.06 11.54
N THR A 127 9.52 -2.54 10.59
CA THR A 127 9.93 -2.48 9.18
C THR A 127 10.95 -1.39 8.86
N ARG A 128 11.24 -0.50 9.82
CA ARG A 128 12.11 0.68 9.67
C ARG A 128 11.75 1.50 8.43
#